data_AF-A0A2P5VXP7-F1
#
_entry.id   AF-A0A2P5VXP7-F1
#
_cell.length_a   1.000
_cell.length_b   1.000
_cell.length_c   1.000
_cell.angle_alpha   90.00
_cell.angle_beta   90.00
_cell.angle_gamma   90.00
#
_symmetry.space_group_name_H-M   'P 1'
#
loop_
_entity.id
_entity.type
_entity.pdbx_description
1 polymer ?
#
loop_
_entity_poly.entity_id
_entity_poly.type
_entity_poly.pdbx_seq_one_letter_code
_entity_poly.pdbx_strand_id
1 'polypeptide(L)'
;MGDLVPIYLVILAFFCTAGAIALAVLHIYRHLLNYTEPIFQRYIVRIIFMVPIYALMSFLSLVLPRSSIYFNSIREGYEAWVIYNFLSLCLAWVGGPGAVVLSLSGRVLKPSWYLMTCCLPPMPLDG
;
A
#
# COMPACT_ATOMS: atom_id res chain seq x y z
N MET A 1 -1.77 -10.35 34.50
CA MET A 1 -2.12 -10.13 33.08
C MET A 1 -0.83 -10.03 32.27
N GLY A 2 -0.05 -11.09 32.36
CA GLY A 2 1.36 -11.16 31.97
C GLY A 2 1.66 -12.59 31.58
N ASP A 3 0.81 -13.13 30.70
CA ASP A 3 1.07 -14.41 30.08
C ASP A 3 2.25 -14.17 29.15
N LEU A 4 3.41 -14.68 29.59
CA LEU A 4 4.63 -14.76 28.80
C LEU A 4 4.24 -15.17 27.39
N VAL A 5 4.33 -14.24 26.43
CA VAL A 5 4.49 -14.66 25.04
C VAL A 5 5.68 -15.60 25.08
N PRO A 6 5.47 -16.89 24.81
CA PRO A 6 6.49 -17.84 25.12
C PRO A 6 7.70 -17.55 24.24
N ILE A 7 8.88 -17.56 24.85
CA ILE A 7 10.12 -17.01 24.27
C ILE A 7 10.41 -17.63 22.89
N TYR A 8 10.00 -18.88 22.67
CA TYR A 8 10.11 -19.57 21.38
C TYR A 8 9.37 -18.84 20.24
N LEU A 9 8.21 -18.23 20.50
CA LEU A 9 7.45 -17.47 19.49
C LEU A 9 8.17 -16.18 19.11
N VAL A 10 8.78 -15.50 20.07
CA VAL A 10 9.52 -14.25 19.80
C VAL A 10 10.76 -14.53 18.95
N ILE A 11 11.48 -15.61 19.25
CA ILE A 11 12.65 -16.04 18.47
C ILE A 11 12.23 -16.43 17.05
N LEU A 12 11.18 -17.24 16.90
CA LEU A 12 10.66 -17.62 15.59
C LEU A 12 10.18 -16.40 14.79
N ALA A 13 9.43 -15.50 15.42
CA ALA A 13 8.96 -14.27 14.80
C ALA A 13 10.13 -13.39 14.33
N PHE A 14 11.19 -13.28 15.12
CA PHE A 14 12.40 -12.52 14.75
C PHE A 14 13.07 -13.07 13.49
N PHE A 15 13.26 -14.39 13.39
CA PHE A 15 13.84 -15.00 12.19
C PHE A 15 12.95 -14.82 10.96
N CYS A 16 11.63 -14.97 11.13
CA CYS A 16 10.66 -14.77 10.05
C CYS A 16 10.66 -13.31 9.57
N THR A 17 10.68 -12.34 10.49
CA THR A 17 10.67 -10.92 10.14
C THR A 17 11.98 -10.49 9.48
N ALA A 18 13.12 -10.96 9.99
CA ALA A 18 14.42 -10.75 9.36
C ALA A 18 14.46 -11.34 7.94
N GLY A 19 13.94 -12.56 7.74
CA GLY A 19 13.83 -13.19 6.43
C GLY A 19 12.95 -12.41 5.45
N ALA A 20 11.78 -11.97 5.90
CA ALA A 20 10.86 -11.17 5.10
C ALA A 20 11.49 -9.83 4.68
N ILE A 21 12.16 -9.14 5.60
CA ILE A 21 12.87 -7.88 5.32
C ILE A 21 14.01 -8.14 4.30
N ALA A 22 14.81 -9.19 4.48
CA ALA A 22 15.90 -9.53 3.58
C ALA A 22 15.40 -9.82 2.14
N LEU A 23 14.31 -10.59 2.01
CA LEU A 23 13.68 -10.86 0.72
C LEU A 23 13.13 -9.59 0.06
N ALA A 24 12.48 -8.71 0.83
CA ALA A 24 11.98 -7.45 0.32
C ALA A 24 13.12 -6.53 -0.16
N VAL A 25 14.21 -6.42 0.61
CA VAL A 25 15.40 -5.65 0.22
C VAL A 25 16.03 -6.23 -1.05
N LEU A 26 16.13 -7.55 -1.17
CA LEU A 26 16.63 -8.20 -2.39
C LEU A 26 15.73 -7.90 -3.61
N HIS A 27 14.41 -7.91 -3.44
CA HIS A 27 13.46 -7.54 -4.49
C HIS A 27 13.63 -6.09 -4.93
N ILE A 28 13.75 -5.16 -3.98
CA ILE A 28 13.96 -3.74 -4.25
C ILE A 28 15.31 -3.53 -4.96
N TYR A 29 16.37 -4.20 -4.50
CA TYR A 29 17.69 -4.14 -5.11
C TYR A 29 17.68 -4.61 -6.57
N ARG A 30 17.02 -5.73 -6.87
CA ARG A 30 16.88 -6.22 -8.25
C ARG A 30 16.09 -5.24 -9.13
N HIS A 31 15.04 -4.62 -8.59
CA HIS A 31 14.29 -3.57 -9.28
C HIS A 31 15.15 -2.35 -9.60
N LEU A 32 16.03 -1.95 -8.67
CA LEU A 32 16.95 -0.82 -8.83
C LEU A 32 18.09 -1.13 -9.82
N LEU A 33 18.53 -2.38 -9.91
CA LEU A 33 19.56 -2.78 -10.88
C LEU A 33 19.07 -2.71 -12.34
N ASN A 34 17.80 -3.06 -12.59
CA ASN A 34 17.22 -3.01 -13.92
C ASN A 34 16.23 -1.84 -14.07
N TYR A 35 16.74 -0.63 -13.85
CA TYR A 35 15.92 0.59 -13.78
C TYR A 35 15.58 1.17 -15.16
N THR A 36 14.72 0.50 -15.93
CA THR A 36 14.39 0.87 -17.32
C THR A 36 13.30 1.93 -17.41
N GLU A 37 12.34 1.94 -16.48
CA GLU A 37 11.14 2.77 -16.53
C GLU A 37 10.92 3.47 -15.17
N PRO A 38 11.53 4.65 -14.97
CA PRO A 38 11.74 5.22 -13.64
C PRO A 38 10.45 5.69 -12.96
N ILE A 39 9.42 6.01 -13.74
CA ILE A 39 8.12 6.47 -13.23
C ILE A 39 7.35 5.29 -12.63
N PHE A 40 7.16 4.23 -13.41
CA PHE A 40 6.43 3.02 -12.97
C PHE A 40 7.16 2.32 -11.82
N GLN A 41 8.47 2.12 -11.95
CA GLN A 41 9.25 1.41 -10.95
C GLN A 41 9.30 2.15 -9.61
N ARG A 42 9.28 3.48 -9.61
CA ARG A 42 9.21 4.26 -8.36
C ARG A 42 7.94 3.94 -7.57
N TYR A 43 6.78 3.85 -8.23
CA TYR A 43 5.53 3.47 -7.56
C TYR A 43 5.56 2.01 -7.08
N ILE A 44 6.08 1.10 -7.90
CA ILE A 44 6.18 -0.33 -7.54
C ILE A 44 7.10 -0.52 -6.33
N VAL A 45 8.26 0.12 -6.29
CA VAL A 45 9.19 0.04 -5.15
C VAL A 45 8.52 0.55 -3.88
N ARG A 46 7.78 1.66 -3.94
CA ARG A 46 7.02 2.18 -2.81
C ARG A 46 5.96 1.19 -2.29
N ILE A 47 5.31 0.44 -3.18
CA ILE A 47 4.34 -0.60 -2.79
C ILE A 47 5.05 -1.80 -2.14
N ILE A 48 6.19 -2.24 -2.68
CA ILE A 48 6.96 -3.38 -2.13
C ILE A 48 7.43 -3.10 -0.68
N PHE A 49 7.69 -1.84 -0.34
CA PHE A 49 8.03 -1.43 1.04
C PHE A 49 6.93 -1.71 2.09
N MET A 50 5.71 -2.08 1.67
CA MET A 50 4.66 -2.57 2.57
C MET A 50 5.09 -3.79 3.37
N VAL A 51 5.76 -4.76 2.73
CA VAL A 51 6.17 -6.01 3.38
C VAL A 51 7.10 -5.77 4.58
N PRO A 52 8.24 -5.05 4.45
CA PRO A 52 9.13 -4.83 5.59
C PRO A 52 8.50 -3.98 6.69
N ILE A 53 7.65 -3.00 6.34
CA ILE A 53 6.95 -2.18 7.35
C ILE A 53 5.95 -3.04 8.14
N TYR A 54 5.15 -3.86 7.47
CA TYR A 54 4.19 -4.74 8.14
C TYR A 54 4.91 -5.78 9.00
N ALA A 55 6.01 -6.38 8.51
CA ALA A 55 6.81 -7.31 9.28
C ALA A 55 7.39 -6.67 10.55
N LEU A 56 8.00 -5.49 10.42
CA LEU A 56 8.59 -4.77 11.55
C LEU A 56 7.54 -4.33 12.57
N MET A 57 6.43 -3.73 12.12
CA MET A 57 5.36 -3.26 13.03
C MET A 57 4.67 -4.42 13.73
N SER A 58 4.50 -5.57 13.05
CA SER A 58 3.93 -6.78 13.66
C SER A 58 4.86 -7.37 14.73
N PHE A 59 6.16 -7.43 14.46
CA PHE A 59 7.15 -7.84 15.45
C PHE A 59 7.18 -6.91 16.66
N LEU A 60 7.18 -5.59 16.42
CA LEU A 60 7.24 -4.59 17.48
C LEU A 60 5.96 -4.58 18.33
N SER A 61 4.80 -4.85 17.72
CA SER A 61 3.54 -5.06 18.45
C SER A 61 3.54 -6.32 19.30
N LEU A 62 4.31 -7.37 18.92
CA LEU A 62 4.46 -8.60 19.71
C LEU A 62 5.37 -8.37 20.92
N VAL A 63 6.46 -7.62 20.76
CA VAL A 63 7.43 -7.32 21.82
C VAL A 63 6.90 -6.28 22.81
N LEU A 64 6.18 -5.26 22.32
CA LEU A 64 5.71 -4.12 23.11
C LEU A 64 4.18 -4.00 23.03
N PRO A 65 3.41 -4.88 23.71
CA PRO A 65 1.95 -4.92 23.61
C PRO A 65 1.29 -3.63 24.12
N ARG A 66 1.91 -2.92 25.09
CA ARG A 66 1.43 -1.62 25.58
C ARG A 66 1.40 -0.53 24.50
N SER A 67 2.29 -0.60 23.52
CA SER A 67 2.39 0.39 22.43
C SER A 67 1.82 -0.13 21.11
N SER A 68 1.16 -1.30 21.12
CA SER A 68 0.57 -1.94 19.94
C SER A 68 -0.36 -1.02 19.14
N ILE A 69 -1.13 -0.16 19.83
CA ILE A 69 -2.05 0.80 19.21
C ILE A 69 -1.30 1.77 18.29
N TYR A 70 -0.14 2.30 18.73
CA TYR A 70 0.65 3.22 17.91
C TYR A 70 1.21 2.55 16.64
N PHE A 71 1.72 1.32 16.77
CA PHE A 71 2.22 0.55 15.62
C PHE A 71 1.11 0.19 14.65
N ASN A 72 -0.10 -0.07 15.15
CA ASN A 72 -1.26 -0.30 14.30
C ASN A 72 -1.63 0.98 13.53
N SER A 73 -1.68 2.14 14.18
CA SER A 73 -1.97 3.41 13.49
C SER A 73 -0.97 3.73 12.38
N ILE A 74 0.32 3.45 12.57
CA ILE A 74 1.33 3.62 11.51
C ILE A 74 1.06 2.70 10.31
N ARG A 75 0.62 1.46 10.57
CA ARG A 75 0.28 0.49 9.54
C ARG A 75 -0.90 0.96 8.69
N GLU A 76 -1.98 1.39 9.34
CA GLU A 76 -3.17 1.94 8.67
C GLU A 76 -2.81 3.19 7.84
N GLY A 77 -1.98 4.08 8.38
CA GLY A 77 -1.52 5.26 7.65
C GLY A 77 -0.66 4.92 6.42
N TYR A 78 0.19 3.89 6.54
CA TYR A 78 0.98 3.42 5.40
C TYR A 78 0.12 2.72 4.35
N GLU A 79 -0.92 1.99 4.76
CA GLU A 79 -1.87 1.35 3.85
C GLU A 79 -2.55 2.38 2.94
N ALA A 80 -3.04 3.48 3.51
CA ALA A 80 -3.62 4.58 2.74
C ALA A 80 -2.61 5.16 1.73
N TRP A 81 -1.34 5.29 2.12
CA TRP A 81 -0.29 5.75 1.22
C TRP A 81 0.01 4.76 0.09
N VAL A 82 0.02 3.46 0.37
CA VAL A 82 0.21 2.41 -0.64
C VAL A 82 -0.93 2.42 -1.65
N ILE A 83 -2.18 2.55 -1.20
CA ILE A 83 -3.35 2.64 -2.09
C ILE A 83 -3.23 3.86 -3.02
N TYR A 84 -2.80 5.01 -2.50
CA TYR A 84 -2.54 6.19 -3.33
C TYR A 84 -1.47 5.94 -4.41
N ASN A 85 -0.35 5.29 -4.05
CA ASN A 85 0.69 4.95 -5.03
C ASN A 85 0.21 3.90 -6.05
N PHE A 86 -0.64 2.96 -5.63
CA PHE A 86 -1.25 1.97 -6.51
C PHE A 86 -2.19 2.63 -7.52
N LEU A 87 -3.06 3.53 -7.08
CA LEU A 87 -3.92 4.31 -7.98
C LEU A 87 -3.07 5.13 -8.96
N SER A 88 -2.02 5.78 -8.48
CA SER A 88 -1.09 6.56 -9.31
C SER A 88 -0.39 5.71 -10.37
N LEU A 89 -0.03 4.46 -10.01
CA LEU A 89 0.52 3.48 -10.94
C LEU A 89 -0.51 3.14 -12.04
N CYS A 90 -1.75 2.82 -11.66
CA CYS A 90 -2.83 2.53 -12.63
C CYS A 90 -3.07 3.71 -13.58
N LEU A 91 -3.09 4.95 -13.07
CA LEU A 91 -3.21 6.15 -13.90
C LEU A 91 -2.03 6.29 -14.87
N ALA A 92 -0.81 6.01 -14.43
CA ALA A 92 0.36 6.02 -15.30
C ALA A 92 0.25 4.99 -16.43
N TRP A 93 -0.32 3.81 -16.17
CA TRP A 93 -0.53 2.77 -17.19
C TRP A 93 -1.57 3.15 -18.25
N VAL A 94 -2.54 4.00 -17.90
CA VAL A 94 -3.60 4.47 -18.83
C VAL A 94 -3.13 5.68 -19.68
N GLY A 95 -1.88 6.13 -19.53
CA GLY A 95 -1.34 7.30 -20.24
C GLY A 95 -1.27 8.57 -19.38
N GLY A 96 -1.42 8.42 -18.06
CA GLY A 96 -1.30 9.50 -17.09
C GLY A 96 -2.62 10.21 -16.77
N PRO A 97 -2.62 11.09 -15.76
CA PRO A 97 -3.83 11.78 -15.31
C PRO A 97 -4.45 12.63 -16.42
N GLY A 98 -3.65 13.29 -17.26
CA GLY A 98 -4.16 14.13 -18.36
C GLY A 98 -4.93 13.34 -19.42
N ALA A 99 -4.45 12.14 -19.79
CA ALA A 99 -5.15 11.29 -20.75
C ALA A 99 -6.50 10.78 -20.22
N VAL A 100 -6.56 10.51 -18.91
CA VAL A 100 -7.79 10.09 -18.23
C VAL A 100 -8.80 11.24 -18.21
N VAL A 101 -8.38 12.45 -17.82
CA VAL A 101 -9.25 13.64 -17.83
C VAL A 101 -9.76 13.94 -19.24
N LEU A 102 -8.91 13.81 -20.26
CA LEU A 102 -9.32 14.04 -21.65
C LEU A 102 -10.32 12.97 -22.14
N SER A 103 -10.14 11.71 -21.72
CA SER A 103 -11.05 10.59 -22.05
C SER A 103 -12.41 10.69 -21.34
N LEU A 104 -12.43 11.41 -20.22
CA LEU A 104 -13.59 11.65 -19.36
C LEU A 104 -14.32 12.95 -19.71
N SER A 105 -13.64 13.91 -20.32
CA SER A 105 -14.21 15.17 -20.76
C SER A 105 -15.43 14.94 -21.66
N GLY A 106 -16.57 15.54 -21.30
CA GLY A 106 -17.84 15.39 -22.01
C GLY A 106 -18.64 14.14 -21.66
N ARG A 107 -18.13 13.25 -20.79
CA ARG A 107 -18.92 12.16 -20.21
C ARG A 107 -19.59 12.62 -18.90
N VAL A 108 -20.77 12.08 -18.65
CA VAL A 108 -21.52 12.28 -17.41
C VAL A 108 -21.70 10.95 -16.71
N LEU A 109 -21.54 10.93 -15.38
CA LEU A 109 -21.83 9.72 -14.62
C LEU A 109 -23.35 9.50 -14.61
N LYS A 110 -23.80 8.41 -15.23
CA LYS A 110 -25.20 8.03 -15.10
C LYS A 110 -25.46 7.49 -13.68
N PRO A 111 -26.53 7.91 -13.01
CA PRO A 111 -26.89 7.36 -11.72
C PRO A 111 -27.15 5.85 -11.88
N SER A 112 -26.59 5.06 -10.98
CA SER A 112 -26.78 3.62 -10.99
C SER A 112 -26.96 3.10 -9.57
N TRP A 113 -27.82 2.10 -9.43
CA TRP A 113 -28.02 1.40 -8.15
C TRP A 113 -26.78 0.61 -7.73
N TYR A 114 -26.04 0.07 -8.70
CA TYR A 114 -24.84 -0.74 -8.44
C TYR A 114 -23.68 0.08 -7.87
N LEU A 115 -23.45 1.31 -8.34
CA LEU A 115 -22.44 2.21 -7.76
C LEU A 115 -22.95 3.00 -6.55
N MET A 116 -24.14 2.69 -6.01
CA MET A 116 -24.78 3.45 -4.92
C MET A 116 -24.96 4.95 -5.23
N THR A 117 -25.01 5.33 -6.53
CA THR A 117 -25.16 6.72 -6.98
C THR A 117 -26.59 7.06 -7.42
N CYS A 118 -27.57 6.22 -7.09
CA CYS A 118 -28.95 6.34 -7.54
C CYS A 118 -29.67 7.63 -7.10
N CYS A 119 -29.21 8.28 -6.02
CA CYS A 119 -29.80 9.52 -5.50
C CYS A 119 -29.03 10.80 -5.87
N LEU A 120 -27.88 10.68 -6.56
CA LEU A 120 -27.10 11.85 -6.95
C LEU A 120 -27.53 12.36 -8.33
N PRO A 121 -27.63 13.69 -8.54
CA PRO A 121 -27.81 14.25 -9.87
C PRO A 121 -26.64 13.84 -10.77
N PRO A 122 -26.82 13.80 -12.11
CA PRO A 122 -25.74 13.45 -13.02
C PRO A 122 -24.58 14.43 -12.84
N MET A 123 -23.46 13.91 -12.33
CA MET A 123 -22.24 14.68 -12.12
C MET A 123 -21.41 14.63 -13.42
N PRO A 124 -20.98 15.79 -13.94
CA PRO A 124 -20.01 15.81 -15.03
C PRO A 124 -18.68 15.23 -14.54
N LEU A 125 -17.97 14.51 -15.44
CA LEU A 125 -16.65 13.95 -15.17
C LEU A 125 -15.58 14.89 -15.74
N ASP A 126 -15.52 16.08 -15.17
CA ASP A 126 -14.44 17.05 -15.30
C ASP A 126 -13.34 16.69 -14.29
N GLY A 127 -12.10 16.61 -14.79
CA GLY A 127 -10.93 16.18 -14.03
C GLY A 127 -10.48 17.14 -12.95
#